data_AF-M3K0N8-F1
#
_entry.id   AF-M3K0N8-F1
#
_cell.length_a   1.000
_cell.length_b   1.000
_cell.length_c   1.000
_cell.angle_alpha   90.00
_cell.angle_beta   90.00
_cell.angle_gamma   90.00
#
_symmetry.space_group_name_H-M   'P 1'
#
loop_
_entity.id
_entity.type
_entity.pdbx_description
1 polymer ?
#
loop_
_entity_poly.entity_id
_entity_poly.type
_entity_poly.pdbx_seq_one_letter_code
_entity_poly.pdbx_strand_id
1 'polypeptide(L)'
;MWRSEKKHNSEITEIRAIREEDLYHDKSNSSNSATEVGSTGEVTTQRKLYNRHLQLIAIGGSIGTGLFVTIGTTGLTVGGPLGLLMAYCLSTLLILLLTSATGEMVSYMPVDSPFLNMAGRVIDPAFEAAASVNFWGDAEFIYSV
;
A
#
# COMPACT_ATOMS: atom_id res chain seq x y z
N MET A 1 0.84 -59.51 1.07
CA MET A 1 -0.31 -58.75 0.53
C MET A 1 -0.39 -57.33 1.11
N TRP A 2 -0.49 -57.13 2.43
CA TRP A 2 -0.58 -55.81 3.09
C TRP A 2 0.64 -54.86 2.93
N ARG A 3 1.85 -55.40 2.71
CA ARG A 3 3.08 -54.59 2.57
C ARG A 3 3.22 -53.90 1.20
N SER A 4 2.48 -54.34 0.18
CA SER A 4 2.51 -53.74 -1.16
C SER A 4 1.62 -52.49 -1.27
N GLU A 5 0.55 -52.44 -0.49
CA GLU A 5 -0.42 -51.34 -0.47
C GLU A 5 0.14 -50.10 0.24
N LYS A 6 0.99 -50.31 1.25
CA LYS A 6 1.72 -49.24 1.95
C LYS A 6 2.67 -48.47 1.04
N LYS A 7 3.33 -49.17 0.11
CA LYS A 7 4.28 -48.56 -0.84
C LYS A 7 3.57 -47.68 -1.86
N HIS A 8 2.44 -48.15 -2.37
CA HIS A 8 1.66 -47.38 -3.34
C HIS A 8 1.08 -46.10 -2.72
N ASN A 9 0.59 -46.18 -1.47
CA ASN A 9 0.00 -45.00 -0.82
C ASN A 9 1.06 -43.95 -0.39
N SER A 10 2.31 -44.37 -0.11
CA SER A 10 3.41 -43.42 0.12
C SER A 10 3.79 -42.66 -1.14
N GLU A 11 3.82 -43.32 -2.30
CA GLU A 11 4.13 -42.67 -3.59
C GLU A 11 3.06 -41.64 -3.98
N ILE A 12 1.78 -41.96 -3.76
CA ILE A 12 0.67 -41.01 -4.01
C ILE A 12 0.75 -39.78 -3.11
N THR A 13 1.29 -39.92 -1.89
CA THR A 13 1.45 -38.80 -0.96
C THR A 13 2.60 -37.89 -1.38
N GLU A 14 3.72 -38.45 -1.84
CA GLU A 14 4.83 -37.67 -2.40
C GLU A 14 4.42 -36.95 -3.70
N ILE A 15 3.69 -37.61 -4.59
CA ILE A 15 3.20 -36.97 -5.84
C ILE A 15 2.25 -35.80 -5.53
N ARG A 16 1.43 -35.91 -4.47
CA ARG A 16 0.55 -34.81 -4.03
C ARG A 16 1.34 -33.65 -3.43
N ALA A 17 2.37 -33.93 -2.63
CA ALA A 17 3.25 -32.89 -2.07
C ALA A 17 4.03 -32.14 -3.17
N ILE A 18 4.55 -32.86 -4.17
CA ILE A 18 5.24 -32.25 -5.32
C ILE A 18 4.27 -31.36 -6.12
N ARG A 19 3.04 -31.83 -6.36
CA ARG A 19 2.01 -31.04 -7.07
C ARG A 19 1.59 -29.77 -6.32
N GLU A 20 1.67 -29.77 -5.00
CA GLU A 20 1.26 -28.64 -4.15
C GLU A 20 2.38 -27.59 -4.03
N GLU A 21 3.65 -28.02 -4.07
CA GLU A 21 4.84 -27.15 -4.21
C GLU A 21 4.87 -26.44 -5.58
N ASP A 22 4.57 -27.16 -6.68
CA ASP A 22 4.49 -26.57 -8.02
C ASP A 22 3.35 -25.53 -8.14
N LEU A 23 2.24 -25.76 -7.43
CA LEU A 23 1.09 -24.83 -7.38
C LEU A 23 1.39 -23.59 -6.52
N TYR A 24 2.32 -23.67 -5.58
CA TYR A 24 2.81 -22.48 -4.87
C TYR A 24 3.76 -21.63 -5.72
N HIS A 25 4.54 -22.24 -6.62
CA HIS A 25 5.47 -21.52 -7.48
C HIS A 25 4.81 -20.74 -8.63
N ASP A 26 3.66 -21.18 -9.14
CA ASP A 26 2.97 -20.51 -10.25
C ASP A 26 2.26 -19.20 -9.84
N LYS A 27 1.92 -19.03 -8.55
CA LYS A 27 1.34 -17.76 -8.06
C LYS A 27 2.32 -16.58 -8.02
N SER A 28 3.62 -16.84 -8.18
CA SER A 28 4.65 -15.79 -8.25
C SER A 28 4.78 -15.15 -9.64
N ASN A 29 4.16 -15.74 -10.67
CA ASN A 29 4.34 -15.32 -12.05
C ASN A 29 3.11 -14.60 -12.65
N SER A 30 2.06 -14.36 -11.86
CA SER A 30 0.83 -13.66 -12.26
C SER A 30 0.67 -12.29 -11.57
N SER A 31 1.80 -11.62 -11.32
CA SER A 31 1.87 -10.17 -11.06
C SER A 31 2.96 -9.54 -11.92
N ASN A 32 3.03 -9.95 -13.19
CA ASN A 32 3.83 -9.29 -14.22
C ASN A 32 2.89 -8.48 -15.12
N SER A 33 2.68 -7.21 -14.78
CA SER A 33 2.20 -6.18 -15.71
C SER A 33 2.46 -4.80 -15.14
N ALA A 34 3.73 -4.38 -15.12
CA ALA A 34 4.13 -2.98 -15.32
C ALA A 34 5.64 -2.86 -15.60
N THR A 35 5.94 -2.59 -16.88
CA THR A 35 7.09 -1.80 -17.36
C THR A 35 8.49 -2.45 -17.38
N GLU A 36 8.85 -2.97 -18.56
CA GLU A 36 10.22 -3.01 -19.05
C GLU A 36 10.79 -1.58 -19.16
N VAL A 37 11.78 -1.24 -18.31
CA VAL A 37 12.71 -0.13 -18.57
C VAL A 37 14.13 -0.63 -18.36
N GLY A 38 14.87 -0.71 -19.46
CA GLY A 38 16.30 -0.39 -19.55
C GLY A 38 17.27 -1.09 -18.59
N SER A 39 17.89 -2.15 -19.09
CA SER A 39 19.15 -2.75 -18.62
C SER A 39 20.17 -1.75 -18.05
N THR A 40 20.42 -1.80 -16.73
CA THR A 40 21.75 -1.59 -16.14
C THR A 40 21.80 -2.25 -14.75
N GLY A 41 22.42 -3.44 -14.65
CA GLY A 41 22.76 -4.10 -13.38
C GLY A 41 21.58 -4.47 -12.49
N GLU A 42 20.94 -5.61 -12.76
CA GLU A 42 19.74 -6.11 -12.07
C GLU A 42 20.03 -6.44 -10.59
N VAL A 43 20.00 -5.43 -9.72
CA VAL A 43 19.77 -5.63 -8.29
C VAL A 43 18.30 -5.99 -8.14
N THR A 44 17.98 -7.26 -8.38
CA THR A 44 16.66 -7.82 -8.08
C THR A 44 16.42 -7.69 -6.58
N THR A 45 15.60 -6.70 -6.21
CA THR A 45 15.25 -6.49 -4.81
C THR A 45 14.35 -7.64 -4.41
N GLN A 46 14.84 -8.48 -3.50
CA GLN A 46 14.09 -9.63 -2.97
C GLN A 46 12.79 -9.12 -2.31
N ARG A 47 11.67 -9.20 -3.04
CA ARG A 47 10.33 -8.88 -2.54
C ARG A 47 9.91 -9.92 -1.50
N LYS A 48 10.41 -9.77 -0.27
CA LYS A 48 10.11 -10.66 0.86
C LYS A 48 9.37 -9.93 2.00
N LEU A 49 8.63 -8.88 1.66
CA LEU A 49 7.82 -8.17 2.63
C LEU A 49 6.50 -8.92 2.85
N TYR A 50 6.40 -9.58 4.01
CA TYR A 50 5.17 -10.24 4.43
C TYR A 50 4.04 -9.21 4.58
N ASN A 51 2.81 -9.64 4.29
CA ASN A 51 1.59 -8.81 4.34
C ASN A 51 1.41 -8.08 5.69
N ARG A 52 1.86 -8.69 6.80
CA ARG A 52 1.88 -8.08 8.13
C ARG A 52 2.77 -6.85 8.23
N HIS A 53 3.93 -6.86 7.59
CA HIS A 53 4.85 -5.72 7.61
C HIS A 53 4.22 -4.52 6.89
N LEU A 54 3.53 -4.76 5.77
CA LEU A 54 2.82 -3.74 5.02
C LEU A 54 1.71 -3.08 5.84
N GLN A 55 0.94 -3.87 6.60
CA GLN A 55 -0.07 -3.36 7.52
C GLN A 55 0.53 -2.53 8.66
N LEU A 56 1.70 -2.93 9.19
CA LEU A 56 2.40 -2.17 10.23
C LEU A 56 2.92 -0.82 9.70
N ILE A 57 3.40 -0.75 8.46
CA ILE A 57 3.79 0.51 7.82
C ILE A 57 2.56 1.41 7.66
N ALA A 58 1.45 0.87 7.16
CA ALA A 58 0.22 1.63 6.96
C ALA A 58 -0.30 2.23 8.29
N ILE A 59 -0.33 1.42 9.36
CA ILE A 59 -0.74 1.88 10.69
C ILE A 59 0.26 2.91 11.24
N GLY A 60 1.56 2.65 11.12
CA GLY A 60 2.61 3.55 11.61
C GLY A 60 2.65 4.90 10.90
N GLY A 61 2.37 4.94 9.60
CA GLY A 61 2.26 6.20 8.83
C GLY A 61 0.99 6.99 9.15
N SER A 62 -0.12 6.30 9.44
CA SER A 62 -1.40 6.95 9.75
C SER A 62 -1.51 7.48 11.18
N ILE A 63 -0.85 6.83 12.15
CA ILE A 63 -0.84 7.25 13.57
C ILE A 63 0.39 8.13 13.80
N GLY A 64 0.31 9.39 13.39
CA GLY A 64 1.37 10.39 13.54
C GLY A 64 1.34 11.15 14.88
N THR A 65 2.46 11.80 15.22
CA THR A 65 2.57 12.67 16.41
C THR A 65 1.63 13.88 16.36
N GLY A 66 1.26 14.33 15.16
CA GLY A 66 0.32 15.44 14.96
C GLY A 66 -1.03 15.22 15.64
N LEU A 67 -1.49 13.97 15.74
CA LEU A 67 -2.73 13.63 16.45
C LEU A 67 -2.59 13.94 17.95
N PHE A 68 -1.48 13.53 18.57
CA PHE A 68 -1.23 13.78 20.00
C PHE A 68 -1.03 15.27 20.30
N VAL A 69 -0.27 15.98 19.46
CA VAL A 69 -0.04 17.43 19.64
C VAL A 69 -1.35 18.21 19.50
N THR A 70 -2.15 17.87 18.49
CA THR A 70 -3.44 18.56 18.25
C THR A 70 -4.44 18.29 19.37
N ILE A 71 -4.55 17.05 19.87
CA ILE A 71 -5.45 16.73 20.99
C ILE A 71 -5.02 17.47 22.27
N GLY A 72 -3.72 17.49 22.56
CA GLY A 72 -3.18 18.06 23.80
C GLY A 72 -3.20 19.59 23.87
N THR A 73 -3.04 20.29 22.74
CA THR A 73 -2.86 21.75 22.73
C THR A 73 -4.13 22.52 22.36
N THR A 74 -4.82 22.13 21.29
CA THR A 74 -5.92 22.89 20.69
C THR A 74 -7.25 22.16 20.70
N GLY A 75 -7.23 20.83 20.58
CA GLY A 75 -8.44 20.03 20.41
C GLY A 75 -9.33 20.06 21.66
N LEU A 76 -8.75 19.78 22.83
CA LEU A 76 -9.52 19.71 24.07
C LEU A 76 -9.79 21.09 24.69
N THR A 77 -8.86 22.03 24.52
CA THR A 77 -8.88 23.38 25.12
C THR A 77 -9.81 24.35 24.40
N VAL A 78 -9.91 24.26 23.07
CA VAL A 78 -10.70 25.20 22.25
C VAL A 78 -12.03 24.59 21.80
N GLY A 79 -12.04 23.33 21.37
CA GLY A 79 -13.22 22.69 20.76
C GLY A 79 -14.12 21.91 21.72
N GLY A 80 -13.65 21.64 22.94
CA GLY A 80 -14.29 20.70 23.86
C GLY A 80 -14.30 19.24 23.32
N PRO A 81 -14.68 18.26 24.16
CA PRO A 81 -14.59 16.85 23.78
C PRO A 81 -15.53 16.48 22.62
N LEU A 82 -16.70 17.13 22.53
CA LEU A 82 -17.68 16.87 21.49
C LEU A 82 -17.28 17.49 20.14
N GLY A 83 -16.69 18.69 20.15
CA GLY A 83 -16.21 19.35 18.93
C GLY A 83 -15.04 18.62 18.30
N LEU A 84 -14.12 18.10 19.13
CA LEU A 84 -13.00 17.27 18.67
C LEU A 84 -13.49 16.00 17.98
N LEU A 85 -14.48 15.30 18.56
CA LEU A 85 -15.03 14.07 17.99
C LEU A 85 -15.76 14.32 16.66
N MET A 86 -16.57 15.38 16.59
CA MET A 86 -17.26 15.74 15.34
C MET A 86 -16.28 16.14 14.23
N ALA A 87 -15.26 16.94 14.54
CA ALA A 87 -14.22 17.32 13.58
C ALA A 87 -13.43 16.10 13.09
N TYR A 88 -13.10 15.16 13.99
CA TYR A 88 -12.39 13.93 13.65
C TYR A 88 -13.24 13.02 12.75
N CYS A 89 -14.53 12.82 13.06
CA CYS A 89 -15.45 12.03 12.24
C CYS A 89 -15.62 12.64 10.84
N LEU A 90 -15.81 13.95 10.74
CA LEU A 90 -16.00 14.63 9.46
C LEU A 90 -14.74 14.53 8.59
N SER A 91 -13.57 14.78 9.17
CA SER A 91 -12.28 14.71 8.45
C SER A 91 -12.00 13.27 7.97
N THR A 92 -12.24 12.29 8.83
CA THR A 92 -12.04 10.87 8.48
C THR A 92 -13.02 10.43 7.39
N LEU A 93 -14.26 10.91 7.41
CA LEU A 93 -15.25 10.59 6.36
C LEU A 93 -14.81 11.10 4.98
N LEU A 94 -14.31 12.34 4.90
CA LEU A 94 -13.80 12.90 3.64
C LEU A 94 -12.59 12.10 3.12
N ILE A 95 -11.67 11.75 4.00
CA ILE A 95 -10.46 10.97 3.66
C ILE A 95 -10.83 9.53 3.26
N LEU A 96 -11.85 8.93 3.89
CA LEU A 96 -12.36 7.61 3.51
C LEU A 96 -12.93 7.60 2.09
N LEU A 97 -13.70 8.62 1.72
CA LEU A 97 -14.23 8.76 0.35
C LEU A 97 -13.09 8.90 -0.66
N LEU A 98 -12.10 9.74 -0.35
CA LEU A 98 -10.91 9.93 -1.21
C LEU A 98 -10.10 8.64 -1.36
N THR A 99 -9.85 7.94 -0.25
CA THR A 99 -9.09 6.68 -0.25
C THR A 99 -9.85 5.59 -1.00
N SER A 100 -11.18 5.55 -0.89
CA SER A 100 -12.02 4.63 -1.66
C SER A 100 -11.93 4.89 -3.16
N ALA A 101 -12.04 6.16 -3.59
CA ALA A 101 -11.89 6.52 -4.99
C ALA A 101 -10.48 6.20 -5.53
N THR A 102 -9.46 6.43 -4.71
CA THR A 102 -8.07 6.11 -5.05
C THR A 102 -7.85 4.60 -5.11
N GLY A 103 -8.49 3.82 -4.23
CA GLY A 103 -8.41 2.36 -4.20
C GLY A 103 -8.99 1.70 -5.45
N GLU A 104 -10.13 2.19 -5.94
CA GLU A 104 -10.71 1.76 -7.23
C GLU A 104 -9.76 2.07 -8.40
N MET A 105 -9.15 3.26 -8.40
CA MET A 105 -8.20 3.68 -9.42
C MET A 105 -6.90 2.85 -9.42
N VAL A 106 -6.33 2.55 -8.24
CA VAL A 106 -5.12 1.72 -8.09
C VAL A 106 -5.38 0.26 -8.47
N SER A 107 -6.59 -0.24 -8.23
CA SER A 107 -6.98 -1.60 -8.61
C SER A 107 -7.17 -1.75 -10.12
N TYR A 108 -7.59 -0.68 -10.81
CA TYR A 108 -7.78 -0.68 -12.26
C TYR A 108 -6.46 -0.65 -13.05
N MET A 109 -5.48 0.12 -12.57
CA MET A 109 -4.13 0.16 -13.15
C MET A 109 -3.08 0.20 -12.04
N PRO A 110 -2.50 -0.95 -11.65
CA PRO A 110 -1.40 -0.96 -10.70
C PRO A 110 -0.15 -0.41 -11.39
N VAL A 111 0.35 0.72 -10.91
CA VAL A 111 1.57 1.34 -11.42
C VAL A 111 2.54 1.52 -10.28
N ASP A 112 3.83 1.27 -10.52
CA ASP A 112 4.87 1.28 -9.50
C ASP A 112 5.33 2.69 -9.06
N SER A 113 4.43 3.68 -9.01
CA SER A 113 4.79 5.10 -8.95
C SER A 113 3.95 5.89 -7.92
N PRO A 114 4.50 6.93 -7.27
CA PRO A 114 3.78 7.73 -6.25
C PRO A 114 2.45 8.30 -6.74
N PHE A 115 1.61 8.70 -5.79
CA PHE A 115 0.26 9.22 -6.03
C PHE A 115 0.20 10.37 -7.05
N LEU A 116 1.26 11.18 -7.19
CA LEU A 116 1.33 12.25 -8.19
C LEU A 116 1.36 11.71 -9.62
N ASN A 117 2.10 10.63 -9.88
CA ASN A 117 2.13 9.98 -11.20
C ASN A 117 0.77 9.34 -11.53
N MET A 118 0.02 8.92 -10.50
CA MET A 118 -1.33 8.38 -10.69
C MET A 118 -2.27 9.49 -11.14
N ALA A 119 -2.13 10.69 -10.57
CA ALA A 119 -2.90 11.87 -10.96
C ALA A 119 -2.62 12.30 -12.40
N GLY A 120 -1.37 12.23 -12.88
CA GLY A 120 -1.03 12.57 -14.27
C GLY A 120 -1.63 11.64 -15.31
N ARG A 121 -1.82 10.36 -14.96
CA ARG A 121 -2.42 9.36 -15.86
C ARG A 121 -3.96 9.38 -15.89
N VAL A 122 -4.60 9.82 -14.81
CA VAL A 122 -6.07 9.76 -14.67
C VAL A 122 -6.76 11.11 -14.85
N ILE A 123 -6.04 12.21 -14.58
CA ILE A 123 -6.58 13.57 -14.68
C ILE A 123 -5.94 14.30 -15.86
N ASP A 124 -4.67 14.73 -15.72
CA ASP A 124 -3.88 15.41 -16.75
C ASP A 124 -2.42 15.59 -16.28
N PRO A 125 -1.40 15.47 -17.16
CA PRO A 125 0.00 15.80 -16.84
C PRO A 125 0.21 17.22 -16.27
N ALA A 126 -0.61 18.20 -16.65
CA ALA A 126 -0.53 19.57 -16.11
C ALA A 126 -0.96 19.63 -14.63
N PHE A 127 -1.92 18.79 -14.22
CA PHE A 127 -2.36 18.70 -12.84
C PHE A 127 -1.31 18.02 -11.95
N GLU A 128 -0.62 17.00 -12.47
CA GLU A 128 0.54 16.39 -11.82
C GLU A 128 1.66 17.41 -11.56
N ALA A 129 2.01 18.21 -12.58
CA ALA A 129 3.01 19.26 -12.44
C ALA A 129 2.58 20.32 -11.41
N ALA A 130 1.31 20.75 -11.43
CA ALA A 130 0.76 21.70 -10.47
C ALA A 130 0.77 21.16 -9.02
N ALA A 131 0.35 19.92 -8.81
CA ALA A 131 0.36 19.29 -7.49
C ALA A 131 1.81 19.14 -6.94
N SER A 132 2.75 18.81 -7.83
CA SER A 132 4.17 18.67 -7.49
C SER A 132 4.78 20.00 -7.01
N VAL A 133 4.47 21.11 -7.70
CA VAL A 133 4.97 22.44 -7.29
C VAL A 133 4.28 22.96 -6.04
N ASN A 134 3.00 22.63 -5.78
CA ASN A 134 2.35 22.95 -4.51
C ASN A 134 3.05 22.23 -3.34
N PHE A 135 3.31 20.93 -3.49
CA PHE A 135 3.99 20.15 -2.47
C PHE A 135 5.42 20.64 -2.18
N TRP A 136 6.14 21.10 -3.21
CA TRP A 136 7.45 21.69 -3.05
C TRP A 136 7.40 23.08 -2.39
N GLY A 137 6.42 23.91 -2.73
CA GLY A 137 6.24 25.24 -2.14
C GLY A 137 5.92 25.20 -0.65
N ASP A 138 5.11 24.22 -0.21
CA ASP A 138 4.82 24.03 1.22
C ASP A 138 6.08 23.70 2.03
N ALA A 139 7.00 22.92 1.44
CA ALA A 139 8.27 22.62 2.09
C ALA A 139 9.11 23.89 2.28
N GLU A 140 9.19 24.75 1.26
CA GLU A 140 9.95 26.01 1.34
C GLU A 140 9.40 26.98 2.41
N PHE A 141 8.07 27.04 2.57
CA PHE A 141 7.42 27.85 3.60
C PHE A 141 7.78 27.40 5.03
N ILE A 142 7.93 26.09 5.26
CA ILE A 142 8.33 25.53 6.55
C ILE A 142 9.82 25.81 6.86
N TYR A 143 10.69 25.90 5.85
CA TYR A 143 12.10 26.24 6.06
C TYR A 143 12.36 27.74 6.25
N SER A 144 11.41 28.58 5.83
CA SER A 144 11.54 30.05 5.91
C SER A 144 10.93 30.67 7.18
N VAL A 145 10.21 29.90 8.00
CA VAL A 145 9.62 30.30 9.30
C VAL A 145 10.41 29.69 10.45
#